data_AF-A0A0C5VEA7-F1
#
_entry.id   AF-A0A0C5VEA7-F1
#
_cell.length_a   1.000
_cell.length_b   1.000
_cell.length_c   1.000
_cell.angle_alpha   90.00
_cell.angle_beta   90.00
_cell.angle_gamma   90.00
#
_symmetry.space_group_name_H-M   'P 1'
#
loop_
_entity.id
_entity.type
_entity.pdbx_description
1 polymer ?
#
loop_
_entity_poly.entity_id
_entity_poly.type
_entity_poly.pdbx_seq_one_letter_code
_entity_poly.pdbx_strand_id
1 'polypeptide(L)'
;MEDIAIAKDIESLRTIIAYLPVADSEEKYVLSKKQSIAGINLNQKTVSGPWPLTRWSPEITNPIVKNLYRPSPEWIDSSGWDPLVDENYLQEIEGETYYLGCLNMMPLRYGDIDGDGQNELVLFLGAFDYKRDMVVFSPERQRITFSMRYALQDFISFPGSKHQYIQRTRQRGNNIGVRTYAKAFVGNFDGDDFLDILVWRKRYESRDASDGVSGFRLTAQTWQHFERDLTAQAASETDITGEYLPQDTSEITIQGWLSANELTWQKGYPSTSECQDHEGEVIPEMHDPLLNDPDVLK
;
A
#
# COMPACT_ATOMS: atom_id res chain seq x y z
N MET A 1 10.92 -15.34 20.71
CA MET A 1 10.05 -14.15 20.60
C MET A 1 8.62 -14.53 20.96
N GLU A 2 8.04 -15.54 20.31
CA GLU A 2 6.70 -16.05 20.65
C GLU A 2 6.58 -16.51 22.11
N ASP A 3 7.59 -17.18 22.68
CA ASP A 3 7.60 -17.54 24.11
C ASP A 3 7.47 -16.33 25.04
N ILE A 4 8.05 -15.18 24.67
CA ILE A 4 7.95 -13.94 25.43
C ILE A 4 6.51 -13.41 25.34
N ALA A 5 5.91 -13.41 24.15
CA ALA A 5 4.52 -13.03 23.95
C ALA A 5 3.55 -13.94 24.71
N ILE A 6 3.78 -15.26 24.69
CA ILE A 6 2.99 -16.25 25.44
C ILE A 6 3.13 -16.01 26.94
N ALA A 7 4.34 -15.80 27.45
CA ALA A 7 4.58 -15.53 28.87
C ALA A 7 3.94 -14.21 29.34
N LYS A 8 3.70 -13.26 28.42
CA LYS A 8 3.01 -11.98 28.67
C LYS A 8 1.51 -12.03 28.37
N ASP A 9 0.98 -13.19 27.98
CA ASP A 9 -0.40 -13.42 27.54
C ASP A 9 -0.88 -12.47 26.42
N ILE A 10 0.00 -12.17 25.47
CA ILE A 10 -0.32 -11.29 24.33
C ILE A 10 -0.81 -12.14 23.16
N GLU A 11 -2.13 -12.36 23.10
CA GLU A 11 -2.75 -13.26 22.12
C GLU A 11 -2.44 -12.87 20.66
N SER A 12 -2.42 -11.57 20.36
CA SER A 12 -2.17 -11.07 19.01
C SER A 12 -0.74 -11.31 18.51
N LEU A 13 0.19 -11.74 19.35
CA LEU A 13 1.60 -12.01 18.99
C LEU A 13 1.96 -13.50 19.10
N ARG A 14 0.98 -14.39 19.25
CA ARG A 14 1.22 -15.84 19.35
C ARG A 14 1.63 -16.50 18.02
N THR A 15 1.62 -15.76 16.92
CA THR A 15 2.07 -16.27 15.61
C THR A 15 2.78 -15.16 14.84
N ILE A 16 4.10 -15.13 14.97
CA ILE A 16 4.97 -14.15 14.31
C ILE A 16 5.32 -14.67 12.91
N ILE A 17 5.11 -13.86 11.88
CA ILE A 17 5.41 -14.21 10.48
C ILE A 17 6.65 -13.53 9.94
N ALA A 18 7.08 -12.44 10.55
CA ALA A 18 8.31 -11.77 10.17
C ALA A 18 8.86 -10.98 11.36
N TYR A 19 10.17 -10.75 11.33
CA TYR A 19 10.85 -9.92 12.31
C TYR A 19 11.96 -9.14 11.65
N LEU A 20 12.26 -7.98 12.23
CA LEU A 20 13.30 -7.09 11.78
C LEU A 20 14.18 -6.70 12.98
N PRO A 21 15.46 -7.12 13.00
CA PRO A 21 16.41 -6.59 13.96
C PRO A 21 16.72 -5.13 13.61
N VAL A 22 16.67 -4.24 14.61
CA VAL A 22 17.11 -2.85 14.45
C VAL A 22 18.60 -2.80 14.79
N ALA A 23 19.40 -2.21 13.90
CA ALA A 23 20.83 -2.04 14.15
C ALA A 23 21.05 -1.25 15.45
N ASP A 24 22.04 -1.68 16.25
CA ASP A 24 22.40 -1.05 17.52
C ASP A 24 21.27 -0.96 18.57
N SER A 25 20.20 -1.75 18.40
CA SER A 25 19.11 -1.88 19.37
C SER A 25 18.92 -3.33 19.79
N GLU A 26 18.56 -3.53 21.07
CA GLU A 26 18.13 -4.83 21.58
C GLU A 26 16.67 -5.16 21.23
N GLU A 27 15.94 -4.18 20.71
CA GLU A 27 14.56 -4.32 20.25
C GLU A 27 14.51 -4.91 18.84
N LYS A 28 13.62 -5.88 18.65
CA LYS A 28 13.24 -6.43 17.34
C LYS A 28 11.79 -6.09 17.07
N TYR A 29 11.52 -5.53 15.90
CA TYR A 29 10.13 -5.37 15.46
C TYR A 29 9.62 -6.67 14.87
N VAL A 30 8.40 -7.03 15.21
CA VAL A 30 7.76 -8.27 14.74
C VAL A 30 6.42 -7.96 14.11
N LEU A 31 6.09 -8.72 13.06
CA LEU A 31 4.78 -8.73 12.41
C LEU A 31 4.09 -10.05 12.72
N SER A 32 2.84 -9.98 13.16
CA SER A 32 2.01 -11.13 13.48
C SER A 32 0.97 -11.44 12.40
N LYS A 33 0.55 -12.72 12.30
CA LYS A 33 -0.61 -13.14 11.50
C LYS A 33 -1.90 -12.42 11.92
N LYS A 34 -2.02 -12.01 13.19
CA LYS A 34 -3.17 -11.29 13.73
C LYS A 34 -3.14 -9.78 13.45
N GLN A 35 -2.41 -9.37 12.41
CA GLN A 35 -2.34 -7.99 11.92
C GLN A 35 -1.85 -7.02 12.99
N SER A 36 -0.76 -7.35 13.66
CA SER A 36 -0.17 -6.48 14.66
C SER A 36 1.34 -6.37 14.50
N ILE A 37 1.85 -5.20 14.83
CA ILE A 37 3.27 -4.93 15.03
C ILE A 37 3.55 -4.85 16.52
N ALA A 38 4.72 -5.31 16.94
CA ALA A 38 5.23 -5.06 18.28
C ALA A 38 6.75 -4.94 18.26
N GLY A 39 7.32 -4.20 19.22
CA GLY A 39 8.73 -4.32 19.55
C GLY A 39 8.93 -5.36 20.64
N ILE A 40 9.94 -6.22 20.49
CA ILE A 40 10.31 -7.23 21.48
C ILE A 40 11.77 -7.04 21.83
N ASN A 41 12.04 -6.71 23.10
CA ASN A 41 13.39 -6.76 23.64
C ASN A 41 13.65 -8.16 24.23
N LEU A 42 14.61 -8.88 23.63
CA LEU A 42 14.93 -10.25 24.02
C LEU A 42 15.64 -10.36 25.38
N ASN A 43 16.45 -9.37 25.73
CA ASN A 43 17.26 -9.36 26.95
C ASN A 43 16.40 -9.04 28.16
N GLN A 44 15.57 -7.99 28.05
CA GLN A 44 14.65 -7.55 29.08
C GLN A 44 13.36 -8.39 29.13
N LYS A 45 13.08 -9.18 28.08
CA LYS A 45 11.84 -9.95 27.91
C LYS A 45 10.59 -9.06 28.02
N THR A 46 10.67 -7.89 27.40
CA THR A 46 9.59 -6.89 27.35
C THR A 46 9.00 -6.82 25.94
N VAL A 47 7.77 -6.31 25.87
CA VAL A 47 7.03 -6.11 24.62
C VAL A 47 6.49 -4.67 24.63
N SER A 48 6.74 -3.94 23.55
CA SER A 48 6.12 -2.65 23.22
C SER A 48 5.03 -2.90 22.18
N GLY A 49 3.82 -2.38 22.42
CA GLY A 49 2.60 -2.78 21.69
C GLY A 49 1.81 -3.88 22.41
N PRO A 50 1.02 -4.71 21.69
CA PRO A 50 0.88 -4.82 20.23
C PRO A 50 0.07 -3.67 19.63
N TRP A 51 0.52 -3.14 18.50
CA TRP A 51 -0.18 -2.12 17.73
C TRP A 51 -0.95 -2.76 16.58
N PRO A 52 -2.28 -2.60 16.51
CA PRO A 52 -3.07 -3.19 15.44
C PRO A 52 -2.81 -2.47 14.11
N LEU A 53 -2.75 -3.26 13.03
CA LEU A 53 -2.66 -2.80 11.66
C LEU A 53 -4.05 -2.69 11.06
N THR A 54 -4.71 -1.57 11.33
CA THR A 54 -6.03 -1.24 10.77
C THR A 54 -5.90 -0.45 9.48
N ARG A 55 -6.87 -0.60 8.58
CA ARG A 55 -6.91 0.15 7.33
C ARG A 55 -6.82 1.67 7.58
N TRP A 56 -5.83 2.31 6.96
CA TRP A 56 -5.58 3.73 7.10
C TRP A 56 -6.69 4.53 6.43
N SER A 57 -7.46 5.28 7.22
CA SER A 57 -8.67 5.94 6.75
C SER A 57 -8.43 7.00 5.67
N PRO A 58 -7.38 7.83 5.70
CA PRO A 58 -7.18 8.88 4.70
C PRO A 58 -7.16 8.42 3.24
N GLU A 59 -6.64 7.22 2.95
CA GLU A 59 -6.68 6.69 1.58
C GLU A 59 -8.10 6.34 1.16
N ILE A 60 -8.84 5.65 2.03
CA ILE A 60 -10.13 5.07 1.67
C ILE A 60 -11.27 6.07 1.84
N THR A 61 -11.16 7.17 2.58
CA THR A 61 -12.25 8.15 2.67
C THR A 61 -12.48 8.91 1.37
N ASN A 62 -11.51 8.92 0.44
CA ASN A 62 -11.65 9.55 -0.86
C ASN A 62 -12.51 8.69 -1.82
N PRO A 63 -13.69 9.16 -2.27
CA PRO A 63 -14.59 8.37 -3.10
C PRO A 63 -14.03 8.05 -4.49
N ILE A 64 -13.17 8.93 -5.04
CA ILE A 64 -12.53 8.71 -6.34
C ILE A 64 -11.55 7.53 -6.23
N VAL A 65 -10.75 7.48 -5.16
CA VAL A 65 -9.84 6.36 -4.90
C VAL A 65 -10.60 5.08 -4.59
N LYS A 66 -11.67 5.12 -3.78
CA LYS A 66 -12.54 3.94 -3.59
C LYS A 66 -13.00 3.39 -4.94
N ASN A 67 -13.44 4.25 -5.85
CA ASN A 67 -13.95 3.84 -7.15
C ASN A 67 -12.86 3.26 -8.07
N LEU A 68 -11.59 3.65 -7.91
CA LEU A 68 -10.48 3.03 -8.63
C LEU A 68 -10.24 1.57 -8.23
N TYR A 69 -10.49 1.21 -6.97
CA TYR A 69 -10.37 -0.17 -6.49
C TYR A 69 -11.67 -0.96 -6.68
N ARG A 70 -12.80 -0.27 -6.85
CA ARG A 70 -14.10 -0.93 -7.02
C ARG A 70 -14.22 -1.61 -8.37
N PRO A 71 -14.57 -2.89 -8.40
CA PRO A 71 -14.77 -3.62 -9.64
C PRO A 71 -15.96 -3.13 -10.47
N SER A 72 -17.06 -2.69 -9.84
CA SER A 72 -18.26 -2.15 -10.50
C SER A 72 -19.15 -1.42 -9.47
N PRO A 73 -19.99 -0.43 -9.85
CA PRO A 73 -20.99 0.16 -8.97
C PRO A 73 -22.01 -0.84 -8.42
N GLU A 74 -22.23 -1.96 -9.12
CA GLU A 74 -23.20 -3.01 -8.77
C GLU A 74 -22.76 -3.88 -7.57
N TRP A 75 -21.57 -3.62 -7.02
CA TRP A 75 -20.96 -4.40 -5.94
C TRP A 75 -21.35 -3.97 -4.53
N ILE A 76 -21.94 -2.79 -4.37
CA ILE A 76 -22.25 -2.27 -3.04
C ILE A 76 -23.37 -3.14 -2.47
N ASP A 77 -23.02 -4.00 -1.51
CA ASP A 77 -24.03 -4.63 -0.67
C ASP A 77 -24.79 -3.52 0.09
N SER A 78 -25.92 -3.86 0.71
CA SER A 78 -26.70 -2.85 1.44
C SER A 78 -25.94 -2.18 2.60
N SER A 79 -24.75 -2.67 2.96
CA SER A 79 -23.89 -2.12 4.01
C SER A 79 -22.83 -1.13 3.50
N GLY A 80 -22.58 -1.07 2.18
CA GLY A 80 -21.53 -0.19 1.65
C GLY A 80 -20.12 -0.77 1.69
N TRP A 81 -19.95 -1.99 2.22
CA TRP A 81 -18.64 -2.63 2.45
C TRP A 81 -18.13 -3.32 1.18
N ASP A 82 -16.88 -3.04 0.81
CA ASP A 82 -16.19 -3.71 -0.30
C ASP A 82 -14.88 -4.32 0.19
N PRO A 83 -14.68 -5.65 0.08
CA PRO A 83 -13.44 -6.29 0.52
C PRO A 83 -12.19 -5.80 -0.22
N LEU A 84 -12.36 -5.35 -1.46
CA LEU A 84 -11.28 -4.76 -2.23
C LEU A 84 -10.99 -3.32 -1.82
N VAL A 85 -11.73 -2.71 -0.90
CA VAL A 85 -11.52 -1.34 -0.43
C VAL A 85 -11.23 -1.32 1.07
N ASP A 86 -12.12 -1.93 1.84
CA ASP A 86 -12.27 -1.71 3.28
C ASP A 86 -11.62 -2.81 4.14
N GLU A 87 -11.21 -3.95 3.56
CA GLU A 87 -10.47 -4.96 4.31
C GLU A 87 -9.12 -4.44 4.82
N ASN A 88 -8.73 -4.91 6.01
CA ASN A 88 -7.38 -4.73 6.53
C ASN A 88 -6.31 -5.42 5.67
N TYR A 89 -5.06 -5.18 6.02
CA TYR A 89 -3.90 -5.47 5.17
C TYR A 89 -3.58 -6.96 5.04
N LEU A 90 -3.87 -7.75 6.07
CA LEU A 90 -3.68 -9.19 6.06
C LEU A 90 -5.04 -9.89 6.18
N GLN A 91 -5.15 -11.10 5.67
CA GLN A 91 -6.23 -12.01 6.04
C GLN A 91 -5.64 -13.22 6.74
N GLU A 92 -6.38 -13.79 7.70
CA GLU A 92 -6.08 -15.11 8.26
C GLU A 92 -6.32 -16.16 7.17
N ILE A 93 -5.31 -16.40 6.33
CA ILE A 93 -5.37 -17.46 5.32
C ILE A 93 -4.62 -18.67 5.87
N GLU A 94 -5.31 -19.81 5.96
CA GLU A 94 -4.70 -21.12 6.14
C GLU A 94 -3.99 -21.52 4.83
N GLY A 95 -2.69 -21.23 4.72
CA GLY A 95 -1.87 -21.68 3.59
C GLY A 95 -0.63 -20.83 3.33
N GLU A 96 0.28 -21.37 2.52
CA GLU A 96 1.42 -20.64 1.96
C GLU A 96 0.86 -19.65 0.92
N THR A 97 0.95 -18.36 1.21
CA THR A 97 0.45 -17.30 0.32
C THR A 97 1.42 -17.15 -0.84
N TYR A 98 0.91 -17.09 -2.08
CA TYR A 98 1.73 -16.78 -3.24
C TYR A 98 1.96 -15.26 -3.32
N TYR A 99 3.22 -14.88 -3.14
CA TYR A 99 3.72 -13.50 -3.12
C TYR A 99 3.94 -13.00 -4.56
N LEU A 100 3.61 -11.73 -4.80
CA LEU A 100 3.96 -11.03 -6.04
C LEU A 100 5.26 -10.29 -5.74
N GLY A 101 6.35 -10.64 -6.42
CA GLY A 101 7.67 -10.08 -6.16
C GLY A 101 8.29 -10.44 -4.80
N CYS A 102 9.60 -10.20 -4.70
CA CYS A 102 10.40 -10.43 -3.50
C CYS A 102 10.06 -9.48 -2.34
N LEU A 103 9.54 -8.27 -2.60
CA LEU A 103 9.20 -7.30 -1.55
C LEU A 103 8.26 -7.88 -0.48
N ASN A 104 7.32 -8.74 -0.87
CA ASN A 104 6.38 -9.35 0.06
C ASN A 104 6.98 -10.57 0.81
N MET A 105 8.16 -11.07 0.39
CA MET A 105 8.93 -12.06 1.15
C MET A 105 9.75 -11.42 2.28
N MET A 106 10.08 -10.12 2.15
CA MET A 106 10.70 -9.32 3.20
C MET A 106 9.76 -8.18 3.60
N PRO A 107 8.63 -8.48 4.27
CA PRO A 107 7.54 -7.54 4.45
C PRO A 107 7.83 -6.45 5.49
N LEU A 108 9.06 -6.36 6.02
CA LEU A 108 9.47 -5.28 6.93
C LEU A 108 10.80 -4.68 6.45
N ARG A 109 10.79 -3.36 6.31
CA ARG A 109 11.97 -2.50 6.23
C ARG A 109 11.97 -1.51 7.39
N TYR A 110 13.15 -1.05 7.78
CA TYR A 110 13.33 0.04 8.74
C TYR A 110 14.20 1.13 8.13
N GLY A 111 13.72 2.36 8.15
CA GLY A 111 14.47 3.49 7.62
C GLY A 111 13.63 4.75 7.56
N ASP A 112 14.31 5.88 7.54
CA ASP A 112 13.74 7.20 7.34
C ASP A 112 13.22 7.32 5.91
N ILE A 113 11.90 7.13 5.74
CA ILE A 113 11.27 7.19 4.42
C ILE A 113 10.93 8.62 4.03
N ASP A 114 10.64 9.46 5.03
CA ASP A 114 10.19 10.80 4.75
C ASP A 114 11.26 11.88 4.90
N GLY A 115 12.38 11.60 5.56
CA GLY A 115 13.50 12.52 5.72
C GLY A 115 13.42 13.35 6.99
N ASP A 116 12.61 12.98 7.98
CA ASP A 116 12.50 13.70 9.27
C ASP A 116 13.58 13.30 10.30
N GLY A 117 14.50 12.42 9.91
CA GLY A 117 15.55 11.91 10.77
C GLY A 117 15.10 10.80 11.72
N GLN A 118 13.84 10.37 11.64
CA GLN A 118 13.31 9.22 12.36
C GLN A 118 13.10 8.05 11.40
N ASN A 119 13.23 6.83 11.93
CA ASN A 119 13.08 5.64 11.11
C ASN A 119 11.67 5.07 11.27
N GLU A 120 11.02 4.80 10.14
CA GLU A 120 9.73 4.12 10.09
C GLU A 120 9.90 2.64 9.79
N LEU A 121 8.90 1.87 10.19
CA LEU A 121 8.67 0.53 9.67
C LEU A 121 7.85 0.62 8.39
N VAL A 122 8.38 0.03 7.33
CA VAL A 122 7.77 0.03 6.00
C VAL A 122 7.36 -1.39 5.71
N LEU A 123 6.06 -1.60 5.59
CA LEU A 123 5.50 -2.93 5.41
C LEU A 123 4.89 -3.07 4.02
N PHE A 124 5.34 -4.11 3.32
CA PHE A 124 4.73 -4.58 2.10
C PHE A 124 3.83 -5.75 2.44
N LEU A 125 2.55 -5.45 2.58
CA LEU A 125 1.52 -6.38 3.02
C LEU A 125 0.62 -6.74 1.84
N GLY A 126 -0.06 -7.86 1.97
CA GLY A 126 -1.07 -8.23 1.00
C GLY A 126 -2.01 -9.27 1.58
N ALA A 127 -3.31 -8.98 1.51
CA ALA A 127 -4.32 -10.01 1.66
C ALA A 127 -4.54 -10.62 0.27
N PHE A 128 -4.39 -11.93 0.13
CA PHE A 128 -4.48 -12.64 -1.16
C PHE A 128 -3.34 -12.31 -2.13
N ASP A 129 -3.23 -13.09 -3.21
CA ASP A 129 -2.21 -12.91 -4.26
C ASP A 129 -2.53 -11.74 -5.22
N TYR A 130 -3.69 -11.10 -5.09
CA TYR A 130 -4.16 -10.04 -5.97
C TYR A 130 -4.26 -8.66 -5.31
N LYS A 131 -4.01 -8.48 -4.01
CA LYS A 131 -4.09 -7.17 -3.32
C LYS A 131 -2.78 -6.92 -2.58
N ARG A 132 -2.20 -5.73 -2.77
CA ARG A 132 -0.93 -5.34 -2.17
C ARG A 132 -0.96 -3.91 -1.64
N ASP A 133 -0.66 -3.79 -0.37
CA ASP A 133 -0.71 -2.56 0.39
C ASP A 133 0.69 -2.26 0.93
N MET A 134 1.07 -0.98 0.90
CA MET A 134 2.25 -0.45 1.55
C MET A 134 1.78 0.29 2.80
N VAL A 135 2.41 0.02 3.93
CA VAL A 135 2.10 0.64 5.22
C VAL A 135 3.37 1.26 5.77
N VAL A 136 3.30 2.51 6.19
CA VAL A 136 4.37 3.20 6.91
C VAL A 136 3.89 3.36 8.35
N PHE A 137 4.60 2.73 9.26
CA PHE A 137 4.31 2.72 10.69
C PHE A 137 5.46 3.39 11.43
N SER A 138 5.17 4.41 12.24
CA SER A 138 6.15 5.07 13.10
C SER A 138 6.18 4.38 14.46
N PRO A 139 7.30 3.74 14.86
CA PRO A 139 7.42 3.18 16.22
C PRO A 139 7.39 4.25 17.30
N GLU A 140 7.95 5.44 17.03
CA GLU A 140 7.94 6.58 17.95
C GLU A 140 6.50 7.03 18.25
N ARG A 141 5.68 7.17 17.20
CA ARG A 141 4.27 7.62 17.32
C ARG A 141 3.29 6.47 17.54
N GLN A 142 3.79 5.23 17.52
CA GLN A 142 3.06 3.99 17.75
C GLN A 142 1.83 3.81 16.85
N ARG A 143 1.91 4.27 15.61
CA ARG A 143 0.78 4.25 14.66
C ARG A 143 1.22 4.23 13.20
N ILE A 144 0.25 3.94 12.34
CA ILE A 144 0.39 4.09 10.89
C ILE A 144 0.35 5.58 10.57
N THR A 145 1.38 6.09 9.89
CA THR A 145 1.48 7.49 9.46
C THR A 145 1.10 7.68 8.00
N PHE A 146 1.24 6.63 7.19
CA PHE A 146 0.83 6.61 5.79
C PHE A 146 0.53 5.19 5.32
N SER A 147 -0.39 5.03 4.39
CA SER A 147 -0.58 3.78 3.66
C SER A 147 -1.14 4.01 2.27
N MET A 148 -0.75 3.16 1.32
CA MET A 148 -1.39 3.10 0.02
C MET A 148 -1.57 1.68 -0.46
N ARG A 149 -2.62 1.42 -1.25
CA ARG A 149 -2.65 0.24 -2.10
C ARG A 149 -1.84 0.49 -3.35
N TYR A 150 -0.72 -0.21 -3.49
CA TYR A 150 0.17 -0.06 -4.65
C TYR A 150 -0.14 -1.03 -5.79
N ALA A 151 -0.81 -2.16 -5.51
CA ALA A 151 -1.28 -3.06 -6.56
C ALA A 151 -2.60 -3.76 -6.20
N LEU A 152 -3.48 -3.86 -7.20
CA LEU A 152 -4.68 -4.69 -7.21
C LEU A 152 -4.73 -5.41 -8.55
N GLN A 153 -4.83 -6.74 -8.56
CA GLN A 153 -4.81 -7.60 -9.75
C GLN A 153 -6.01 -8.56 -9.74
N ASP A 154 -7.22 -8.01 -9.76
CA ASP A 154 -8.45 -8.79 -9.71
C ASP A 154 -8.88 -9.26 -11.11
N PHE A 155 -8.18 -10.28 -11.61
CA PHE A 155 -8.50 -10.86 -12.91
C PHE A 155 -8.22 -12.37 -13.00
N ILE A 156 -8.99 -13.07 -13.84
CA ILE A 156 -8.79 -14.47 -14.23
C ILE A 156 -9.31 -14.67 -15.66
N SER A 157 -8.67 -15.57 -16.41
CA SER A 157 -9.18 -16.00 -17.72
C SER A 157 -10.43 -16.86 -17.54
N PHE A 158 -11.50 -16.57 -18.27
CA PHE A 158 -12.74 -17.35 -18.19
C PHE A 158 -13.29 -17.64 -19.60
N PRO A 159 -13.35 -18.91 -20.03
CA PRO A 159 -13.86 -19.24 -21.35
C PRO A 159 -15.29 -18.75 -21.58
N GLY A 160 -15.52 -18.08 -22.71
CA GLY A 160 -16.85 -17.61 -23.10
C GLY A 160 -17.31 -16.31 -22.41
N SER A 161 -16.46 -15.62 -21.65
CA SER A 161 -16.78 -14.28 -21.14
C SER A 161 -16.77 -13.22 -22.24
N LYS A 162 -17.51 -12.12 -22.00
CA LYS A 162 -17.50 -10.95 -22.88
C LYS A 162 -16.12 -10.27 -22.93
N HIS A 163 -15.38 -10.35 -21.82
CA HIS A 163 -14.06 -9.75 -21.67
C HIS A 163 -12.98 -10.84 -21.77
N GLN A 164 -11.76 -10.47 -22.15
CA GLN A 164 -10.61 -11.40 -22.18
C GLN A 164 -10.29 -11.96 -20.79
N TYR A 165 -10.47 -11.13 -19.76
CA TYR A 165 -10.36 -11.49 -18.35
C TYR A 165 -11.56 -10.97 -17.58
N ILE A 166 -12.04 -11.76 -16.63
CA ILE A 166 -13.08 -11.36 -15.68
C ILE A 166 -12.50 -11.21 -14.28
N GLN A 167 -13.26 -10.64 -13.35
CA GLN A 167 -12.85 -10.54 -11.95
C GLN A 167 -12.61 -11.92 -11.34
N ARG A 168 -11.49 -12.08 -10.63
CA ARG A 168 -11.17 -13.29 -9.88
C ARG A 168 -12.05 -13.40 -8.64
N THR A 169 -12.25 -12.30 -7.94
CA THR A 169 -13.11 -12.22 -6.76
C THR A 169 -14.57 -12.55 -7.08
N ARG A 170 -14.98 -12.33 -8.33
CA ARG A 170 -16.31 -12.71 -8.84
C ARG A 170 -16.24 -13.26 -10.25
N GLN A 171 -16.15 -14.58 -10.31
CA GLN A 171 -16.14 -15.38 -11.53
C GLN A 171 -17.53 -15.44 -12.22
N ARG A 172 -18.09 -14.28 -12.57
CA ARG A 172 -19.32 -14.14 -13.37
C ARG A 172 -18.97 -13.55 -14.74
N GLY A 173 -19.52 -14.11 -15.81
CA GLY A 173 -19.10 -13.84 -17.19
C GLY A 173 -19.26 -12.38 -17.71
N ASN A 174 -19.92 -11.51 -16.96
CA ASN A 174 -20.10 -10.08 -17.30
C ASN A 174 -19.22 -9.12 -16.49
N ASN A 175 -18.45 -9.62 -15.53
CA ASN A 175 -17.59 -8.77 -14.71
C ASN A 175 -16.27 -8.52 -15.42
N ILE A 176 -15.85 -7.26 -15.52
CA ILE A 176 -14.62 -6.88 -16.21
C ILE A 176 -13.41 -7.07 -15.29
N GLY A 177 -12.42 -7.85 -15.71
CA GLY A 177 -11.17 -8.00 -14.96
C GLY A 177 -10.44 -6.66 -14.82
N VAL A 178 -9.83 -6.43 -13.66
CA VAL A 178 -9.26 -5.13 -13.29
C VAL A 178 -7.83 -5.26 -12.80
N ARG A 179 -7.01 -4.26 -13.16
CA ARG A 179 -5.67 -4.06 -12.58
C ARG A 179 -5.54 -2.60 -12.16
N THR A 180 -5.10 -2.34 -10.94
CA THR A 180 -4.83 -0.99 -10.45
C THR A 180 -3.42 -0.95 -9.87
N TYR A 181 -2.69 0.10 -10.16
CA TYR A 181 -1.34 0.33 -9.65
C TYR A 181 -1.23 1.73 -9.05
N ALA A 182 -0.35 1.89 -8.06
CA ALA A 182 -0.01 3.18 -7.49
C ALA A 182 1.50 3.36 -7.31
N LYS A 183 1.95 4.60 -7.40
CA LYS A 183 3.30 5.05 -7.09
C LYS A 183 3.23 6.24 -6.13
N ALA A 184 4.10 6.24 -5.12
CA ALA A 184 4.33 7.37 -4.23
C ALA A 184 5.57 8.15 -4.66
N PHE A 185 5.54 9.46 -4.46
CA PHE A 185 6.66 10.36 -4.63
C PHE A 185 6.77 11.20 -3.37
N VAL A 186 7.94 11.21 -2.76
CA VAL A 186 8.21 11.95 -1.52
C VAL A 186 9.09 13.14 -1.85
N GLY A 187 8.76 14.30 -1.31
CA GLY A 187 9.53 15.52 -1.53
C GLY A 187 8.86 16.72 -0.87
N ASN A 188 9.43 17.90 -1.07
CA ASN A 188 8.76 19.16 -0.78
C ASN A 188 8.42 19.79 -2.14
N PHE A 189 7.16 19.68 -2.52
CA PHE A 189 6.65 20.05 -3.84
C PHE A 189 6.01 21.42 -3.86
N ASP A 190 5.42 21.85 -2.75
CA ASP A 190 4.74 23.13 -2.64
C ASP A 190 5.64 24.27 -2.10
N GLY A 191 6.82 23.92 -1.59
CA GLY A 191 7.87 24.84 -1.15
C GLY A 191 7.74 25.27 0.32
N ASP A 192 6.96 24.57 1.13
CA ASP A 192 6.79 24.87 2.55
C ASP A 192 7.87 24.19 3.43
N ASP A 193 7.64 24.06 4.75
CA ASP A 193 8.59 23.40 5.66
C ASP A 193 8.22 21.92 5.93
N PHE A 194 7.19 21.41 5.28
CA PHE A 194 6.66 20.07 5.45
C PHE A 194 7.01 19.18 4.26
N LEU A 195 6.90 17.88 4.47
CA LEU A 195 7.14 16.88 3.44
C LEU A 195 5.81 16.42 2.91
N ASP A 196 5.81 16.20 1.61
CA ASP A 196 4.67 15.79 0.82
C ASP A 196 4.84 14.37 0.34
N ILE A 197 3.71 13.67 0.25
CA ILE A 197 3.57 12.41 -0.46
C ILE A 197 2.55 12.63 -1.58
N LEU A 198 3.03 12.59 -2.82
CA LEU A 198 2.16 12.53 -4.00
C LEU A 198 1.92 11.08 -4.38
N VAL A 199 0.66 10.69 -4.58
CA VAL A 199 0.30 9.33 -5.03
C VAL A 199 -0.35 9.39 -6.40
N TRP A 200 0.29 8.79 -7.39
CA TRP A 200 -0.24 8.62 -8.74
C TRP A 200 -0.78 7.20 -8.92
N ARG A 201 -2.05 7.07 -9.29
CA ARG A 201 -2.73 5.79 -9.54
C ARG A 201 -3.14 5.63 -11.00
N LYS A 202 -3.07 4.39 -11.49
CA LYS A 202 -3.53 3.98 -12.82
C LYS A 202 -4.44 2.76 -12.70
N ARG A 203 -5.64 2.82 -13.30
CA ARG A 203 -6.58 1.70 -13.41
C ARG A 203 -6.69 1.23 -14.85
N TYR A 204 -6.63 -0.08 -15.01
CA TYR A 204 -6.75 -0.80 -16.26
C TYR A 204 -7.90 -1.79 -16.20
N GLU A 205 -8.62 -1.89 -17.30
CA GLU A 205 -9.74 -2.82 -17.45
C GLU A 205 -9.49 -3.78 -18.60
N SER A 206 -9.93 -5.02 -18.45
CA SER A 206 -9.79 -6.04 -19.47
C SER A 206 -10.46 -5.58 -20.77
N ARG A 207 -9.79 -5.82 -21.89
CA ARG A 207 -10.40 -5.63 -23.21
C ARG A 207 -11.50 -6.65 -23.46
N ASP A 208 -12.36 -6.37 -24.43
CA ASP A 208 -13.38 -7.30 -24.88
C ASP A 208 -12.74 -8.53 -25.55
N ALA A 209 -13.36 -9.70 -25.41
CA ALA A 209 -12.88 -10.94 -26.02
C ALA A 209 -12.88 -10.85 -27.56
N SER A 210 -13.68 -9.95 -28.14
CA SER A 210 -13.68 -9.65 -29.57
C SER A 210 -12.68 -8.56 -29.99
N ASP A 211 -11.99 -7.91 -29.06
CA ASP A 211 -10.93 -6.94 -29.37
C ASP A 211 -9.72 -7.67 -29.96
N GLY A 212 -9.17 -7.17 -31.07
CA GLY A 212 -7.95 -7.70 -31.69
C GLY A 212 -6.69 -7.43 -30.88
N VAL A 213 -6.76 -6.54 -29.88
CA VAL A 213 -5.67 -6.24 -28.95
C VAL A 213 -5.85 -7.03 -27.66
N SER A 214 -4.85 -7.83 -27.29
CA SER A 214 -4.88 -8.60 -26.04
C SER A 214 -4.55 -7.74 -24.82
N GLY A 215 -5.03 -8.15 -23.65
CA GLY A 215 -4.71 -7.55 -22.35
C GLY A 215 -5.73 -6.55 -21.86
N PHE A 216 -5.23 -5.46 -21.29
CA PHE A 216 -6.01 -4.44 -20.61
C PHE A 216 -5.85 -3.09 -21.32
N ARG A 217 -6.71 -2.14 -21.00
CA ARG A 217 -6.62 -0.74 -21.42
C ARG A 217 -6.67 0.17 -20.21
N LEU A 218 -5.91 1.26 -20.23
CA LEU A 218 -6.00 2.31 -19.22
C LEU A 218 -7.38 2.97 -19.30
N THR A 219 -8.09 3.06 -18.18
CA THR A 219 -9.44 3.65 -18.11
C THR A 219 -9.55 4.82 -17.15
N ALA A 220 -8.68 4.89 -16.13
CA ALA A 220 -8.66 6.00 -15.20
C ALA A 220 -7.27 6.22 -14.60
N GLN A 221 -7.02 7.47 -14.21
CA GLN A 221 -5.85 7.89 -13.43
C GLN A 221 -6.31 8.87 -12.36
N THR A 222 -5.58 8.90 -11.23
CA THR A 222 -5.80 9.92 -10.20
C THR A 222 -4.48 10.34 -9.57
N TRP A 223 -4.47 11.55 -9.04
CA TRP A 223 -3.36 12.14 -8.31
C TRP A 223 -3.87 12.60 -6.95
N GLN A 224 -3.18 12.21 -5.88
CA GLN A 224 -3.47 12.68 -4.52
C GLN A 224 -2.24 13.32 -3.92
N HIS A 225 -2.48 14.36 -3.13
CA HIS A 225 -1.48 15.02 -2.32
C HIS A 225 -1.77 14.74 -0.85
N PHE A 226 -0.76 14.31 -0.11
CA PHE A 226 -0.79 14.22 1.34
C PHE A 226 0.41 14.96 1.91
N GLU A 227 0.24 15.57 3.08
CA GLU A 227 1.29 16.36 3.73
C GLU A 227 1.21 16.14 5.24
N ARG A 228 2.36 16.26 5.90
CA ARG A 228 2.47 16.13 7.36
C ARG A 228 2.71 17.49 8.03
N ASP A 229 1.68 18.32 8.07
CA ASP A 229 1.68 19.55 8.88
C ASP A 229 1.28 19.25 10.34
N LEU A 230 2.28 19.17 11.22
CA LEU A 230 2.08 18.95 12.65
C LEU A 230 1.42 20.16 13.35
N THR A 231 1.60 21.36 12.82
CA THR A 231 1.03 22.60 13.36
C THR A 231 -0.47 22.65 13.09
N ALA A 232 -0.89 22.36 11.85
CA ALA A 232 -2.31 22.22 11.53
C ALA A 232 -2.97 21.12 12.35
N GLN A 233 -2.32 19.96 12.50
CA GLN A 233 -2.84 18.87 13.34
C GLN A 233 -3.02 19.30 14.80
N ALA A 234 -2.05 20.00 15.39
CA ALA A 234 -2.16 20.51 16.75
C ALA A 234 -3.32 21.51 16.93
N ALA A 235 -3.73 22.21 15.87
CA ALA A 235 -4.82 23.16 15.89
C ALA A 235 -6.20 22.51 15.64
N SER A 236 -6.26 21.41 14.89
CA SER A 236 -7.50 20.73 14.50
C SER A 236 -7.87 19.55 15.39
N GLU A 237 -6.88 18.92 16.04
CA GLU A 237 -7.04 17.70 16.83
C GLU A 237 -6.66 17.90 18.29
N THR A 238 -7.18 17.04 19.16
CA THR A 238 -6.77 17.00 20.57
C THR A 238 -5.37 16.40 20.77
N ASP A 239 -4.86 15.67 19.78
CA ASP A 239 -3.54 15.03 19.77
C ASP A 239 -2.87 15.17 18.39
N ILE A 240 -1.56 15.42 18.37
CA ILE A 240 -0.77 15.42 17.13
C ILE A 240 -0.57 13.96 16.70
N THR A 241 -1.14 13.61 15.55
CA THR A 241 -1.09 12.23 15.05
C THR A 241 0.23 11.92 14.33
N GLY A 242 0.79 12.91 13.63
CA GLY A 242 1.92 12.72 12.73
C GLY A 242 1.58 11.92 11.47
N GLU A 243 0.29 11.74 11.17
CA GLU A 243 -0.16 11.15 9.91
C GLU A 243 -0.04 12.14 8.75
N TYR A 244 0.15 11.60 7.55
CA TYR A 244 0.06 12.34 6.29
C TYR A 244 -1.41 12.57 5.93
N LEU A 245 -1.89 13.81 6.03
CA LEU A 245 -3.30 14.11 5.79
C LEU A 245 -3.54 14.52 4.34
N PRO A 246 -4.69 14.16 3.73
CA PRO A 246 -5.00 14.53 2.36
C PRO A 246 -5.14 16.05 2.24
N GLN A 247 -4.54 16.62 1.20
CA GLN A 247 -4.60 18.04 0.90
C GLN A 247 -5.59 18.34 -0.22
N ASP A 248 -6.23 19.51 -0.17
CA ASP A 248 -7.12 20.01 -1.24
C ASP A 248 -6.28 20.64 -2.38
N THR A 249 -5.51 19.78 -3.04
CA THR A 249 -4.64 20.18 -4.16
C THR A 249 -5.21 19.67 -5.48
N SER A 250 -5.30 20.55 -6.47
CA SER A 250 -5.82 20.16 -7.78
C SER A 250 -4.90 19.17 -8.51
N GLU A 251 -5.46 18.24 -9.28
CA GLU A 251 -4.66 17.28 -10.06
C GLU A 251 -3.70 17.99 -11.04
N ILE A 252 -4.10 19.15 -11.59
CA ILE A 252 -3.25 19.97 -12.47
C ILE A 252 -2.00 20.45 -11.73
N THR A 253 -2.16 20.89 -10.48
CA THR A 253 -1.03 21.31 -9.63
C THR A 253 -0.10 20.14 -9.37
N ILE A 254 -0.64 18.99 -8.97
CA ILE A 254 0.16 17.78 -8.67
C ILE A 254 0.93 17.32 -9.92
N GLN A 255 0.28 17.27 -11.08
CA GLN A 255 0.91 16.96 -12.35
C GLN A 255 2.01 17.98 -12.71
N GLY A 256 1.79 19.26 -12.42
CA GLY A 256 2.78 20.31 -12.57
C GLY A 256 4.02 20.07 -11.71
N TRP A 257 3.85 19.70 -10.44
CA TRP A 257 4.97 19.37 -9.54
C TRP A 257 5.75 18.14 -10.00
N LEU A 258 5.07 17.07 -10.42
CA LEU A 258 5.72 15.89 -10.96
C LEU A 258 6.54 16.24 -12.21
N SER A 259 5.98 17.04 -13.11
CA SER A 259 6.65 17.48 -14.34
C SER A 259 7.87 18.36 -14.06
N ALA A 260 7.72 19.36 -13.17
CA ALA A 260 8.79 20.29 -12.80
C ALA A 260 9.99 19.61 -12.14
N ASN A 261 9.75 18.49 -11.43
CA ASN A 261 10.78 17.67 -10.80
C ASN A 261 11.24 16.49 -11.67
N GLU A 262 10.82 16.44 -12.94
CA GLU A 262 11.11 15.35 -13.88
C GLU A 262 10.74 13.96 -13.33
N LEU A 263 9.70 13.88 -12.49
CA LEU A 263 9.23 12.66 -11.84
C LEU A 263 8.28 11.89 -12.76
N THR A 264 8.77 10.80 -13.32
CA THR A 264 8.01 9.89 -14.17
C THR A 264 7.43 8.72 -13.37
N TRP A 265 6.52 7.93 -13.95
CA TRP A 265 5.96 6.75 -13.28
C TRP A 265 7.06 5.79 -12.78
N GLN A 266 8.10 5.62 -13.59
CA GLN A 266 9.23 4.74 -13.31
C GLN A 266 10.11 5.22 -12.15
N LYS A 267 10.06 6.52 -11.81
CA LYS A 267 10.78 7.10 -10.67
C LYS A 267 10.02 6.99 -9.34
N GLY A 268 8.72 6.68 -9.38
CA GLY A 268 7.92 6.58 -8.16
C GLY A 268 8.19 5.30 -7.38
N TYR A 269 7.87 5.28 -6.10
CA TYR A 269 8.05 4.12 -5.21
C TYR A 269 6.75 3.32 -5.04
N PRO A 270 6.77 1.98 -4.97
CA PRO A 270 7.92 1.09 -5.16
C PRO A 270 8.21 0.84 -6.65
N SER A 271 9.48 0.79 -7.04
CA SER A 271 9.93 0.49 -8.42
C SER A 271 11.00 -0.60 -8.50
N THR A 272 11.89 -0.65 -7.53
CA THR A 272 12.98 -1.63 -7.47
C THR A 272 12.93 -2.38 -6.15
N SER A 273 13.39 -3.64 -6.20
CA SER A 273 13.57 -4.50 -5.05
C SER A 273 14.62 -3.91 -4.12
N GLU A 274 14.32 -3.95 -2.83
CA GLU A 274 15.26 -3.65 -1.74
C GLU A 274 15.61 -4.93 -0.97
N CYS A 275 15.23 -6.09 -1.50
CA CYS A 275 15.52 -7.36 -0.88
C CYS A 275 17.01 -7.67 -0.91
N GLN A 276 17.48 -8.31 0.16
CA GLN A 276 18.85 -8.82 0.20
C GLN A 276 19.13 -9.69 -1.03
N ASP A 277 20.29 -9.49 -1.65
CA ASP A 277 20.75 -10.16 -2.88
C ASP A 277 19.99 -9.83 -4.17
N HIS A 278 18.92 -9.02 -4.11
CA HIS A 278 18.13 -8.55 -5.25
C HIS A 278 17.95 -7.02 -5.23
N GLU A 279 18.85 -6.30 -4.56
CA GLU A 279 18.76 -4.85 -4.43
C GLU A 279 18.92 -4.16 -5.79
N GLY A 280 18.03 -3.23 -6.10
CA GLY A 280 18.01 -2.49 -7.36
C GLY A 280 17.38 -3.25 -8.54
N GLU A 281 17.04 -4.53 -8.37
CA GLU A 281 16.32 -5.28 -9.41
C GLU A 281 14.91 -4.71 -9.62
N VAL A 282 14.42 -4.76 -10.86
CA VAL A 282 13.07 -4.31 -11.20
C VAL A 282 12.02 -5.18 -10.50
N ILE A 283 11.02 -4.56 -9.86
CA ILE A 283 9.84 -5.29 -9.36
C ILE A 283 8.92 -5.57 -10.56
N PRO A 284 8.74 -6.83 -11.01
CA PRO A 284 8.06 -7.12 -12.26
C PRO A 284 6.65 -6.52 -12.36
N GLU A 285 5.90 -6.53 -11.27
CA GLU A 285 4.54 -6.00 -11.20
C GLU A 285 4.49 -4.48 -11.38
N MET A 286 5.55 -3.79 -10.97
CA MET A 286 5.66 -2.34 -11.03
C MET A 286 6.25 -1.83 -12.37
N HIS A 287 6.63 -2.76 -13.24
CA HIS A 287 7.18 -2.57 -14.58
C HIS A 287 6.41 -3.38 -15.64
N ASP A 288 5.16 -3.73 -15.34
CA ASP A 288 4.28 -4.42 -16.27
C ASP A 288 4.22 -3.66 -17.61
N PRO A 289 4.19 -4.34 -18.78
CA PRO A 289 4.12 -3.66 -20.07
C PRO A 289 2.97 -2.66 -20.21
N LEU A 290 1.87 -2.83 -19.46
CA LEU A 290 0.78 -1.85 -19.41
C LEU A 290 1.22 -0.50 -18.81
N LEU A 291 2.26 -0.50 -17.98
CA LEU A 291 2.84 0.67 -17.32
C LEU A 291 3.90 1.38 -18.18
N ASN A 292 4.24 0.82 -19.35
CA ASN A 292 5.18 1.40 -20.31
C ASN A 292 4.50 2.35 -21.33
N ASP A 293 3.29 2.84 -21.04
CA ASP A 293 2.75 4.00 -21.75
C ASP A 293 3.80 5.13 -21.66
N PRO A 294 4.21 5.80 -22.74
CA PRO A 294 5.06 6.99 -22.63
C PRO A 294 4.55 7.83 -21.47
N ASP A 295 5.42 8.15 -20.52
CA ASP A 295 5.07 8.93 -19.34
C ASP A 295 4.53 10.30 -19.79
N VAL A 296 3.24 10.39 -20.12
CA VAL A 296 2.64 11.62 -20.66
C VAL A 296 2.29 12.53 -19.50
N LEU A 297 3.33 13.04 -18.86
CA LEU A 297 3.29 14.35 -18.24
C LEU A 297 4.15 15.22 -19.16
N LYS A 298 3.49 15.89 -20.11
CA LYS A 298 4.13 16.85 -21.02
C LYS A 298 4.02 18.25 -20.46
#